data_AF-A0A935WS65-F1
#
_entry.id   AF-A0A935WS65-F1
#
_cell.length_a   1.000
_cell.length_b   1.000
_cell.length_c   1.000
_cell.angle_alpha   90.00
_cell.angle_beta   90.00
_cell.angle_gamma   90.00
#
_symmetry.space_group_name_H-M   'P 1'
#
loop_
_entity.id
_entity.type
_entity.pdbx_description
1 polymer ?
#
loop_
_entity_poly.entity_id
_entity_poly.type
_entity_poly.pdbx_seq_one_letter_code
_entity_poly.pdbx_strand_id
1 'polypeptide(L)' 'MQRAVRLFVIDKDRSPAGPPKAGETFSVEAATTDGLREAVKAEVAERGLRLRSVSFGPKNLVAYAEESA' A
#
# COMPACT_ATOMS: atom_id res chain seq x y z
N MET A 1 -1.92 17.68 -1.77
CA MET A 1 -2.81 17.09 -0.73
C MET A 1 -2.10 15.89 -0.17
N GLN A 2 -1.94 15.82 1.16
CA GLN A 2 -1.18 14.75 1.82
C GLN A 2 -2.12 13.73 2.47
N ARG A 3 -1.79 12.44 2.36
CA ARG A 3 -2.52 11.34 3.00
C ARG A 3 -1.56 10.31 3.60
N ALA A 4 -1.87 9.88 4.81
CA ALA A 4 -1.24 8.71 5.41
C ALA A 4 -1.72 7.44 4.70
N VAL A 5 -0.83 6.46 4.56
CA VAL A 5 -1.03 5.17 3.89
C VAL A 5 -0.71 4.07 4.87
N ARG A 6 -1.70 3.24 5.15
CA ARG A 6 -1.52 2.02 5.95
C ARG A 6 -1.22 0.87 5.00
N LEU A 7 0.01 0.38 5.04
CA LEU A 7 0.43 -0.75 4.22
C LEU A 7 0.11 -2.07 4.90
N PHE A 8 -0.38 -3.03 4.13
CA PHE A 8 -0.54 -4.41 4.52
C PHE A 8 0.21 -5.29 3.53
N VAL A 9 1.07 -6.17 4.03
CA VAL A 9 1.92 -7.05 3.23
C VAL A 9 1.36 -8.47 3.28
N ILE A 10 1.21 -9.06 2.10
CA ILE A 10 0.79 -10.44 1.88
C ILE A 10 2.07 -11.22 1.59
N ASP A 11 2.46 -12.09 2.52
CA ASP A 11 3.60 -13.00 2.33
C ASP A 11 3.32 -13.94 1.16
N LYS A 12 4.30 -14.15 0.29
CA LYS A 12 4.17 -15.01 -0.89
C LYS A 12 4.00 -16.49 -0.55
N ASP A 13 4.61 -16.93 0.55
CA ASP A 13 4.66 -18.33 0.99
C ASP A 13 3.60 -18.69 2.04
N ARG A 14 2.70 -17.76 2.38
CA ARG A 14 1.69 -17.99 3.41
C ARG A 14 0.41 -18.59 2.84
N SER A 15 -0.16 -19.53 3.60
CA SER A 15 -1.46 -20.12 3.30
C SER A 15 -2.54 -19.03 3.12
N PRO A 16 -3.38 -19.10 2.07
CA PRO A 16 -4.27 -18.02 1.62
C PRO A 16 -5.34 -17.56 2.62
N ALA A 17 -5.46 -18.21 3.78
CA ALA A 17 -6.46 -17.92 4.81
C ALA A 17 -5.94 -17.05 5.98
N GLY A 18 -4.67 -16.65 6.00
CA GLY A 18 -4.11 -15.81 7.06
C GLY A 18 -4.36 -14.30 6.84
N PRO A 19 -4.63 -13.51 7.89
CA PRO A 19 -4.75 -12.05 7.75
C PRO A 19 -3.42 -11.43 7.28
N PRO A 20 -3.42 -10.45 6.35
CA PRO A 20 -2.21 -9.75 5.92
C PRO A 20 -1.43 -9.16 7.10
N LYS A 21 -0.10 -9.11 6.98
CA LYS A 21 0.74 -8.48 8.00
C LYS A 21 0.62 -6.97 7.88
N ALA A 22 0.51 -6.28 9.02
CA ALA A 22 0.60 -4.82 9.03
C ALA A 22 2.05 -4.42 8.69
N GLY A 23 2.21 -3.66 7.61
CA GLY A 23 3.47 -3.03 7.23
C GLY A 23 3.63 -1.66 7.89
N GLU A 24 4.71 -0.98 7.51
CA GLU A 24 4.95 0.40 7.95
C GLU A 24 3.91 1.37 7.37
N THR A 25 3.50 2.35 8.18
CA THR A 25 2.65 3.45 7.71
C THR A 25 3.52 4.58 7.20
N PHE A 26 3.20 5.10 6.02
CA PHE A 26 3.93 6.22 5.39
C PHE A 26 2.97 7.30 4.90
N SER A 27 3.50 8.42 4.42
CA SER A 27 2.68 9.51 3.85
C SER A 27 3.01 9.71 2.38
N VAL A 28 1.99 9.99 1.57
CA VAL A 28 2.16 10.42 0.18
C VAL A 28 1.45 11.74 -0.03
N GLU A 29 1.93 12.50 -1.01
CA GLU A 29 1.31 13.75 -1.43
C GLU A 29 1.13 13.79 -2.95
N ALA A 30 -0.06 14.23 -3.37
CA ALA A 30 -0.34 14.55 -4.77
C ALA A 30 -1.44 15.62 -4.89
N ALA A 31 -1.60 16.17 -6.09
CA ALA A 31 -2.66 17.15 -6.38
C ALA A 31 -4.05 16.51 -6.58
N THR A 32 -4.10 15.23 -6.96
CA THR A 32 -5.33 14.50 -7.30
C THR A 32 -5.38 13.13 -6.62
N THR A 33 -6.56 12.51 -6.56
CA THR A 33 -6.73 11.14 -6.06
C THR A 33 -5.97 10.12 -6.88
N ASP A 34 -5.96 10.25 -8.21
CA ASP A 34 -5.18 9.37 -9.08
C ASP A 34 -3.68 9.57 -8.86
N GLY A 35 -3.24 10.81 -8.64
CA GLY A 35 -1.86 11.10 -8.27
C GLY A 35 -1.47 10.46 -6.94
N LEU A 36 -2.37 10.40 -5.95
CA LEU A 36 -2.11 9.69 -4.69
C LEU A 36 -1.95 8.19 -4.93
N ARG A 37 -2.74 7.60 -5.83
CA ARG A 37 -2.62 6.17 -6.17
C ARG A 37 -1.28 5.86 -6.83
N GLU A 38 -0.84 6.69 -7.78
CA GLU A 38 0.47 6.51 -8.42
C GLU A 38 1.62 6.75 -7.44
N ALA A 39 1.50 7.72 -6.54
CA ALA A 39 2.49 7.95 -5.48
C ALA A 39 2.61 6.74 -4.54
N VAL A 40 1.48 6.15 -4.12
CA VAL A 40 1.49 4.90 -3.33
C VAL A 40 2.16 3.76 -4.09
N LYS A 41 1.88 3.63 -5.39
CA LYS A 41 2.47 2.58 -6.23
C LYS A 41 3.99 2.73 -6.33
N ALA A 42 4.49 3.95 -6.52
CA ALA A 42 5.92 4.23 -6.56
C ALA A 42 6.61 3.87 -5.24
N GLU A 43 6.09 4.37 -4.11
CA GLU A 43 6.64 4.10 -2.78
C GLU A 43 6.62 2.61 -2.42
N VAL A 44 5.55 1.89 -2.76
CA VAL A 44 5.47 0.42 -2.55
C VAL A 44 6.49 -0.33 -3.41
N ALA A 45 6.72 0.13 -4.65
CA ALA A 45 7.74 -0.45 -5.53
C ALA A 45 9.18 -0.19 -5.03
N GLU A 46 9.46 1.00 -4.51
CA GLU A 46 10.75 1.34 -3.87
C GLU A 46 11.05 0.45 -2.66
N ARG A 47 10.00 0.00 -1.95
CA ARG A 47 10.08 -0.97 -0.85
C ARG A 47 10.28 -2.42 -1.31
N GLY A 48 10.44 -2.66 -2.62
CA GLY A 48 10.59 -4.00 -3.19
C GLY A 48 9.31 -4.83 -3.16
N LEU A 49 8.15 -4.21 -2.98
CA LEU A 49 6.86 -4.88 -2.90
C LEU A 49 6.05 -4.64 -4.17
N ARG A 50 5.15 -5.59 -4.49
CA ARG A 50 4.20 -5.45 -5.59
C ARG A 50 2.86 -4.96 -5.07
N LEU A 51 2.46 -3.75 -5.45
CA LEU A 51 1.14 -3.22 -5.09
C LEU A 51 0.01 -4.07 -5.72
N ARG A 52 -0.95 -4.49 -4.89
CA ARG A 52 -2.16 -5.23 -5.30
C ARG A 52 -3.40 -4.37 -5.34
N SER A 53 -3.63 -3.58 -4.31
CA SER A 53 -4.80 -2.71 -4.24
C SER A 53 -4.53 -1.49 -3.37
N VAL A 54 -5.23 -0.40 -3.68
CA VAL A 54 -5.27 0.83 -2.87
C VAL A 54 -6.72 1.20 -2.69
N SER A 55 -7.11 1.46 -1.45
CA SER A 55 -8.46 1.88 -1.09
C SER A 55 -8.42 3.23 -0.37
N PHE A 56 -9.36 4.10 -0.69
CA PHE A 56 -9.51 5.41 -0.06
C PHE A 56 -10.42 5.29 1.15
N GLY A 57 -9.82 5.28 2.34
CA GLY A 57 -10.54 5.40 3.60
C GLY A 57 -10.86 6.86 3.93
N PRO A 58 -11.75 7.12 4.89
CA PRO A 58 -12.15 8.47 5.27
C PRO A 58 -11.00 9.31 5.85
N LYS A 59 -10.01 8.67 6.51
CA LYS A 59 -8.87 9.35 7.14
C LYS A 59 -7.53 9.04 6.48
N ASN A 60 -7.38 7.88 5.87
CA ASN A 60 -6.12 7.37 5.34
C ASN A 60 -6.36 6.51 4.09
N LEU A 61 -5.30 6.31 3.32
CA LEU A 61 -5.23 5.29 2.29
C LEU A 61 -4.92 3.94 2.94
N VAL A 62 -5.44 2.88 2.36
CA VAL A 62 -5.09 1.49 2.71
C VAL A 62 -4.48 0.85 1.48
N ALA A 63 -3.25 0.37 1.59
CA ALA A 63 -2.55 -0.28 0.51
C ALA A 63 -2.30 -1.75 0.88
N TYR A 64 -2.62 -2.66 -0.03
CA TYR A 64 -2.22 -4.06 0.07
C TYR A 64 -1.13 -4.34 -0.96
N ALA A 65 -0.04 -4.94 -0.52
CA ALA A 65 1.08 -5.31 -1.36
C ALA A 65 1.50 -6.76 -1.10
N GLU A 66 2.11 -7.37 -2.10
CA GLU A 66 2.71 -8.71 -2.02
C GLU A 66 4.22 -8.58 -2.00
N GLU A 67 4.91 -9.49 -1.33
CA GLU A 67 6.37 -9.61 -1.47
C GLU A 67 6.71 -9.91 -2.93
N SER A 68 7.60 -9.11 -3.53
CA SER A 68 8.09 -9.40 -4.87
C SER A 68 8.98 -10.64 -4.80
N ALA A 69 8.87 -11.49 -5.82
CA ALA A 69 9.59 -12.75 -5.94
C ALA A 69 11.11 -12.55 -6.01
#